data_AF-A0AAV5XNM3-F1
#
_entry.id   AF-A0AAV5XNM3-F1
#
_cell.length_a   1.000
_cell.length_b   1.000
_cell.length_c   1.000
_cell.angle_alpha   90.00
_cell.angle_beta   90.00
_cell.angle_gamma   90.00
#
_symmetry.space_group_name_H-M   'P 1'
#
loop_
_entity.id
_entity.type
_entity.pdbx_description
1 polymer ?
#
loop_
_entity_poly.entity_id
_entity_poly.type
_entity_poly.pdbx_seq_one_letter_code
_entity_poly.pdbx_strand_id
1 'polypeptide(L)'
;MVALVLAVGLGLSGVARPSLVYVEAPVPDGGILTGRVRFAGEPPKGEPLAVRKNTDVCGEHKPFQALVLGPSKGVKGTVVALEGVERGKRAPELELDNAKCLFV
;
A
#
# COMPACT_ATOMS: atom_id res chain seq x y z
N MET A 1 44.88 -28.45 39.93
CA MET A 1 45.47 -28.53 38.57
C MET A 1 44.73 -29.64 37.83
N VAL A 2 44.50 -29.44 36.52
CA VAL A 2 43.65 -30.21 35.58
C VAL A 2 42.23 -29.67 35.45
N ALA A 3 42.07 -28.92 34.36
CA ALA A 3 40.88 -28.25 33.89
C ALA A 3 39.91 -29.24 33.24
N LEU A 4 38.62 -29.09 33.52
CA LEU A 4 37.56 -29.64 32.69
C LEU A 4 36.92 -28.47 31.94
N VAL A 5 37.25 -28.35 30.66
CA VAL A 5 36.71 -27.35 29.76
C VAL A 5 35.26 -27.73 29.47
N LEU A 6 34.31 -27.03 30.08
CA LEU A 6 32.90 -27.09 29.71
C LEU A 6 32.73 -26.31 28.40
N ALA A 7 32.40 -27.04 27.34
CA ALA A 7 32.16 -26.50 26.02
C ALA A 7 31.08 -25.40 26.07
N VAL A 8 31.47 -24.18 25.70
CA VAL A 8 30.54 -23.10 25.40
C VAL A 8 29.85 -23.48 24.09
N GLY A 9 28.72 -24.16 24.20
CA GLY A 9 27.80 -24.34 23.09
C GLY A 9 27.26 -22.97 22.71
N LEU A 10 27.81 -22.38 21.65
CA LEU A 10 27.30 -21.15 21.05
C LEU A 10 25.99 -21.49 20.33
N GLY A 11 24.92 -21.68 21.10
CA GLY A 11 23.58 -21.83 20.57
C GLY A 11 23.21 -20.53 19.87
N LEU A 12 23.08 -20.56 18.54
CA LEU A 12 22.40 -19.51 17.79
C LEU A 12 20.94 -19.48 18.24
N SER A 13 20.68 -18.80 19.35
CA SER A 13 19.34 -18.43 19.78
C SER A 13 18.87 -17.38 18.78
N GLY A 14 18.11 -17.81 17.77
CA GLY A 14 17.40 -16.89 16.90
C GLY A 14 16.55 -15.99 17.78
N VAL A 15 16.92 -14.71 17.88
CA VAL A 15 16.08 -13.71 18.53
C VAL A 15 14.81 -13.64 17.71
N ALA A 16 13.72 -14.20 18.25
CA ALA A 16 12.39 -14.01 17.71
C ALA A 16 12.11 -12.50 17.77
N ARG A 17 12.24 -11.83 16.64
CA ARG A 17 11.85 -10.43 16.53
C ARG A 17 10.32 -10.40 16.71
N PRO A 18 9.78 -9.57 17.61
CA PRO A 18 8.34 -9.40 17.67
C PRO A 18 7.85 -9.01 16.28
N SER A 19 6.88 -9.74 15.75
CA SER A 19 6.16 -9.30 14.56
C SER A 19 5.50 -7.97 14.92
N LEU A 20 5.78 -6.92 14.15
CA LEU A 20 5.11 -5.63 14.27
C LEU A 20 3.66 -5.81 13.80
N VAL A 21 2.80 -6.25 14.71
CA VAL A 21 1.36 -6.31 14.49
C VAL A 21 0.81 -4.93 14.84
N TYR A 22 0.09 -4.32 13.89
CA TYR A 22 -0.61 -3.07 14.14
C TYR A 22 -1.62 -3.25 15.27
N VAL A 23 -1.52 -2.45 16.33
CA VAL A 23 -2.44 -2.51 17.46
C VAL A 23 -3.46 -1.39 17.37
N GLU A 24 -4.73 -1.76 17.30
CA GLU A 24 -5.84 -0.81 17.36
C GLU A 24 -5.84 -0.07 18.71
N ALA A 25 -5.85 1.26 18.67
CA ALA A 25 -5.84 2.13 19.84
C ALA A 25 -6.47 3.49 19.54
N PRO A 26 -7.06 4.18 20.55
CA PRO A 26 -7.48 5.56 20.39
C PRO A 26 -6.26 6.48 20.16
N VAL A 27 -6.47 7.53 19.36
CA VAL A 27 -5.47 8.56 19.06
C VAL A 27 -6.05 9.92 19.46
N PRO A 28 -5.98 10.30 20.76
CA PRO A 28 -6.59 11.53 21.26
C PRO A 28 -5.87 12.79 20.77
N ASP A 29 -4.54 12.75 20.67
CA ASP A 29 -3.69 13.89 20.30
C ASP A 29 -3.15 13.76 18.87
N GLY A 30 -4.03 13.45 17.93
CA GLY A 30 -3.67 13.27 16.52
C GLY A 30 -3.37 14.59 15.80
N GLY A 31 -2.66 14.50 14.66
CA GLY A 31 -2.44 15.60 13.72
C GLY A 31 -3.17 15.41 12.39
N ILE A 32 -3.15 16.44 11.55
CA ILE A 32 -3.70 16.41 10.19
C ILE A 32 -2.57 16.60 9.19
N LEU A 33 -2.47 15.71 8.21
CA LEU A 33 -1.59 15.86 7.06
C LEU A 33 -2.39 16.37 5.86
N THR A 34 -2.00 17.54 5.33
CA THR A 34 -2.65 18.16 4.18
C THR A 34 -1.64 18.46 3.09
N GLY A 35 -2.01 18.25 1.83
CA GLY A 35 -1.14 18.57 0.70
C GLY A 35 -1.85 18.39 -0.64
N ARG A 36 -1.13 18.74 -1.72
CA ARG A 36 -1.57 18.50 -3.10
C ARG A 36 -0.47 17.75 -3.83
N VAL A 37 -0.80 16.60 -4.41
CA VAL A 37 0.12 15.84 -5.26
C VAL A 37 -0.13 16.20 -6.72
N ARG A 38 0.93 16.66 -7.40
CA ARG A 38 0.91 17.05 -8.80
C ARG A 38 1.96 16.29 -9.58
N PHE A 39 1.62 15.88 -10.79
CA PHE A 39 2.56 15.27 -11.71
C PHE A 39 3.45 16.35 -12.33
N ALA A 40 4.76 16.19 -12.19
CA ALA A 40 5.76 17.06 -12.80
C ALA A 40 6.23 16.49 -14.15
N GLY A 41 6.35 17.35 -15.16
CA GLY A 41 6.79 16.97 -16.50
C GLY A 41 5.66 16.57 -17.45
N GLU A 42 6.02 15.82 -18.49
CA GLU A 42 5.11 15.30 -19.52
C GLU A 42 4.57 13.92 -19.11
N PRO A 43 3.25 13.73 -19.02
CA PRO A 43 2.68 12.44 -18.63
C PRO A 43 2.99 11.35 -19.67
N PRO A 44 3.31 10.12 -19.26
CA PRO A 44 3.40 9.01 -20.20
C PRO A 44 2.06 8.82 -20.91
N LYS A 45 2.11 8.67 -22.24
CA LYS A 45 0.94 8.28 -23.03
C LYS A 45 0.75 6.78 -22.86
N GLY A 46 -0.18 6.39 -21.97
CA GLY A 46 -0.57 5.00 -21.84
C GLY A 46 -1.57 4.60 -22.91
N GLU A 47 -1.38 3.43 -23.52
CA GLU A 47 -2.35 2.86 -24.44
C GLU A 47 -3.56 2.28 -23.67
N PRO A 48 -4.78 2.34 -24.22
CA PRO A 48 -5.93 1.65 -23.66
C PRO A 48 -5.65 0.15 -23.47
N LEU A 49 -6.16 -0.40 -22.37
CA LEU A 49 -6.03 -1.82 -22.05
C LEU A 49 -7.00 -2.61 -22.92
N ALA A 50 -6.49 -3.52 -23.75
CA ALA A 50 -7.33 -4.43 -24.54
C ALA A 50 -7.99 -5.47 -23.64
N VAL A 51 -9.31 -5.59 -23.73
CA VAL A 51 -10.09 -6.58 -23.00
C VAL A 51 -10.08 -7.89 -23.79
N ARG A 52 -9.77 -9.00 -23.12
CA ARG A 52 -9.70 -10.33 -23.76
C ARG A 52 -10.78 -11.30 -23.28
N LYS A 53 -11.49 -10.98 -22.20
CA LYS A 53 -12.54 -11.83 -21.62
C LYS A 53 -13.78 -10.98 -21.38
N ASN A 54 -14.95 -11.59 -21.55
CA ASN A 54 -16.26 -10.97 -21.28
C ASN A 54 -16.44 -9.63 -22.02
N THR A 55 -16.00 -9.56 -23.28
CA THR A 55 -16.06 -8.32 -24.08
C THR A 55 -17.50 -7.85 -24.30
N ASP A 56 -18.47 -8.76 -24.25
CA ASP A 56 -19.91 -8.50 -24.26
C ASP A 56 -20.39 -7.66 -23.06
N VAL A 57 -19.70 -7.75 -21.92
CA VAL A 57 -20.02 -6.97 -20.69
C VAL A 57 -19.05 -5.80 -20.50
N CYS A 58 -17.76 -6.06 -20.71
CA CYS A 58 -16.68 -5.12 -20.41
C CYS A 58 -16.40 -4.14 -21.55
N GLY A 59 -16.83 -4.44 -22.77
CA GLY A 59 -16.37 -3.79 -24.00
C GLY A 59 -14.99 -4.25 -24.43
N GLU A 60 -14.51 -3.74 -25.57
CA GLU A 60 -13.23 -4.15 -26.19
C GLU A 60 -12.00 -3.51 -25.53
N HIS A 61 -12.16 -2.32 -24.94
CA HIS A 61 -11.04 -1.55 -24.39
C HIS A 61 -11.41 -0.86 -23.07
N LYS A 62 -10.43 -0.72 -22.18
CA LYS A 62 -10.50 0.06 -20.94
C LYS A 62 -9.48 1.20 -20.94
N PRO A 63 -9.78 2.33 -20.27
CA PRO A 63 -8.82 3.41 -20.15
C PRO A 63 -7.57 2.94 -19.41
N PHE A 64 -6.42 3.52 -19.77
CA PHE A 64 -5.20 3.37 -18.99
C PHE A 64 -5.36 4.12 -17.67
N GLN A 65 -5.34 3.39 -16.55
CA GLN A 65 -5.61 3.97 -15.22
C GLN A 65 -4.36 4.12 -14.34
N ALA A 66 -3.17 3.75 -14.82
CA ALA A 66 -1.95 3.87 -14.01
C ALA A 66 -1.60 5.33 -13.69
N LEU A 67 -2.05 6.29 -14.50
CA LEU A 67 -1.94 7.71 -14.20
C LEU A 67 -3.14 8.48 -14.75
N VAL A 68 -3.99 8.97 -13.84
CA VAL A 68 -5.15 9.82 -14.18
C VAL A 68 -4.92 11.22 -13.62
N LEU A 69 -4.84 12.20 -14.52
CA LEU A 69 -4.55 13.59 -14.17
C LEU A 69 -5.78 14.49 -14.33
N GLY A 70 -5.97 15.39 -13.37
CA GLY A 70 -6.92 16.50 -13.51
C GLY A 70 -6.37 17.67 -14.35
N PRO A 71 -7.19 18.70 -14.63
CA PRO A 71 -6.80 19.85 -15.45
C PRO A 71 -5.55 20.59 -14.96
N SER A 72 -5.29 20.57 -13.65
CA SER A 72 -4.12 21.19 -13.01
C SER A 72 -2.96 20.23 -12.77
N LYS A 73 -2.92 19.09 -13.49
CA LYS A 73 -1.98 17.97 -13.30
C LYS A 73 -2.02 17.33 -11.90
N GLY A 74 -3.14 17.47 -11.17
CA GLY A 74 -3.35 16.75 -9.92
C GLY A 74 -3.53 15.24 -10.15
N VAL A 75 -2.93 14.41 -9.30
CA VAL A 75 -2.96 12.94 -9.45
C VAL A 75 -4.18 12.37 -8.73
N LYS A 76 -5.14 11.79 -9.48
CA LYS A 76 -6.32 11.13 -8.91
C LYS A 76 -5.91 9.86 -8.15
N GLY A 77 -6.54 9.60 -7.01
CA GLY A 77 -6.33 8.38 -6.23
C GLY A 77 -4.99 8.35 -5.47
N THR A 78 -4.40 9.51 -5.19
CA THR A 78 -3.18 9.61 -4.37
C THR A 78 -3.39 8.95 -3.01
N VAL A 79 -2.48 8.05 -2.64
CA VAL A 79 -2.42 7.42 -1.30
C VAL A 79 -1.19 7.96 -0.58
N VAL A 80 -1.36 8.33 0.70
CA VAL A 80 -0.27 8.73 1.59
C VAL A 80 -0.14 7.63 2.65
N ALA A 81 1.03 6.98 2.69
CA ALA A 81 1.34 5.98 3.69
C ALA A 81 2.25 6.59 4.77
N LEU A 82 1.94 6.28 6.04
CA LEU A 82 2.82 6.59 7.17
C LEU A 82 3.53 5.31 7.59
N GLU A 83 4.85 5.31 7.45
CA GLU A 83 5.68 4.16 7.81
C GLU A 83 6.00 4.16 9.32
N GLY A 84 6.24 2.97 9.88
CA GLY A 84 6.60 2.82 11.29
C GLY A 84 5.47 3.09 12.29
N VAL A 85 4.21 3.17 11.83
CA VAL A 85 3.05 3.29 12.71
C VAL A 85 2.66 1.92 13.25
N GLU A 86 3.01 1.64 14.50
CA GLU A 86 2.72 0.36 15.15
C GLU A 86 1.36 0.33 15.85
N ARG A 87 0.78 1.50 16.17
CA ARG A 87 -0.49 1.60 16.90
C ARG A 87 -1.33 2.77 16.41
N GLY A 88 -2.63 2.59 16.30
CA GLY A 88 -3.54 3.68 15.89
C GLY A 88 -4.97 3.22 15.65
N LYS A 89 -5.76 4.03 14.95
CA LYS A 89 -7.17 3.71 14.65
C LYS A 89 -7.29 2.49 13.75
N ARG A 90 -8.34 1.70 13.93
CA ARG A 90 -8.71 0.64 12.98
C ARG A 90 -8.84 1.22 11.57
N ALA A 91 -8.35 0.49 10.56
CA ALA A 91 -8.61 0.83 9.17
C ALA A 91 -10.13 0.75 8.88
N PRO A 92 -10.70 1.69 8.12
CA PRO A 92 -12.09 1.59 7.73
C PRO A 92 -12.30 0.35 6.87
N GLU A 93 -13.49 -0.22 6.93
CA GLU A 93 -13.91 -1.23 5.95
C GLU A 93 -14.15 -0.54 4.61
N LEU A 94 -13.60 -1.11 3.54
CA LEU A 94 -13.68 -0.58 2.19
C LEU A 94 -14.36 -1.62 1.32
N GLU A 95 -15.38 -1.19 0.59
CA GLU A 95 -15.99 -1.98 -0.46
C GLU A 95 -15.20 -1.75 -1.75
N LEU A 96 -14.70 -2.84 -2.34
CA LEU A 96 -14.04 -2.81 -3.64
C LEU A 96 -15.03 -3.34 -4.67
N ASP A 97 -15.74 -2.43 -5.34
CA ASP A 97 -16.75 -2.79 -6.33
C ASP A 97 -16.10 -2.97 -7.71
N ASN A 98 -16.47 -4.04 -8.40
CA ASN A 98 -16.12 -4.25 -9.79
C ASN A 98 -17.26 -3.79 -10.70
N ALA A 99 -17.29 -2.49 -10.97
CA ALA A 99 -18.26 -1.89 -11.88
C ALA A 99 -17.78 -1.98 -13.33
N LYS A 100 -18.42 -2.85 -14.13
CA LYS A 100 -18.11 -3.03 -15.56
C LYS A 100 -16.61 -3.29 -15.80
N CYS A 101 -16.02 -4.19 -15.03
CA CYS A 101 -14.64 -4.63 -15.21
C CYS A 101 -13.60 -3.52 -14.94
N LEU A 102 -14.00 -2.52 -14.17
CA LEU A 102 -13.13 -1.54 -13.52
C LEU A 102 -13.44 -1.57 -12.03
N PHE A 103 -12.42 -1.33 -11.21
CA PHE A 103 -12.61 -1.16 -9.78
C PHE A 103 -12.88 0.32 -9.49
N VAL A 104 -13.94 0.61 -8.74
CA VAL A 104 -14.39 1.97 -8.40
C VAL A 104 -14.57 2.16 -6.90
#